data_AF-A0A4Y2UYJ9-F1
#
_entry.id   AF-A0A4Y2UYJ9-F1
#
_cell.length_a   1.000
_cell.length_b   1.000
_cell.length_c   1.000
_cell.angle_alpha   90.00
_cell.angle_beta   90.00
_cell.angle_gamma   90.00
#
_symmetry.space_group_name_H-M   'P 1'
#
loop_
_entity.id
_entity.type
_entity.pdbx_description
1 polymer ?
#
loop_
_entity_poly.entity_id
_entity_poly.type
_entity_poly.pdbx_seq_one_letter_code
_entity_poly.pdbx_strand_id
1 'polypeptide(L)'
;MQTLNIMKVLANTSWGADRASLMKIYKSIVRSKIDYGAPIYGSAAKSILKILDVAHNQGLRIDTGAFRTSPISSLHVSGGEPSLELRRQRLSLCYFYKIKSVEFHPMCSKVINPIYGSLFSIKLSFTPTFGFRIGEIIRTFKIQDFPVVVSINGPPPWQEEHFGFIDDFVHFLKQSTSDMIFQKLFL
;
A
#
# COMPACT_ATOMS: atom_id res chain seq x y z
N MET A 1 -10.98 14.18 -2.67
CA MET A 1 -11.32 15.51 -2.10
C MET A 1 -11.88 15.41 -0.68
N GLN A 2 -12.96 14.67 -0.44
CA GLN A 2 -13.60 14.57 0.89
C GLN A 2 -12.64 14.10 2.02
N THR A 3 -11.72 13.17 1.73
CA THR A 3 -10.78 12.64 2.72
C THR A 3 -9.79 13.69 3.27
N LEU A 4 -9.36 14.65 2.45
CA LEU A 4 -8.48 15.73 2.93
C LEU A 4 -9.21 16.70 3.85
N ASN A 5 -10.54 16.81 3.76
CA ASN A 5 -11.31 17.66 4.65
C ASN A 5 -11.30 17.11 6.09
N ILE A 6 -11.31 15.79 6.26
CA ILE A 6 -11.16 15.16 7.59
C ILE A 6 -9.85 15.60 8.24
N MET A 7 -8.75 15.56 7.48
CA MET A 7 -7.44 16.02 7.98
C MET A 7 -7.45 17.50 8.34
N LYS A 8 -8.07 18.36 7.51
CA LYS A 8 -8.19 19.80 7.80
C LYS A 8 -8.94 20.06 9.10
N VAL A 9 -10.05 19.33 9.34
CA VAL A 9 -10.83 19.46 10.56
C VAL A 9 -9.98 19.07 11.77
N LEU A 10 -9.28 17.93 11.70
CA LEU A 10 -8.44 17.45 12.80
C LEU A 10 -7.27 18.40 13.09
N ALA A 11 -6.60 18.91 12.05
CA ALA A 11 -5.47 19.82 12.19
C ALA A 11 -5.86 21.20 12.74
N ASN A 12 -7.09 21.66 12.50
CA ASN A 12 -7.59 22.96 12.93
C ASN A 12 -8.42 22.89 14.24
N THR A 13 -8.35 21.81 15.00
CA THR A 13 -9.00 21.73 16.32
C THR A 13 -8.28 22.63 17.33
N SER A 14 -9.00 23.19 18.31
CA SER A 14 -8.46 24.12 19.32
C SER A 14 -7.31 23.55 20.15
N TRP A 15 -7.25 22.23 20.27
CA TRP A 15 -6.18 21.51 20.99
C TRP A 15 -5.06 21.02 20.06
N GLY A 16 -5.25 21.11 18.74
CA GLY A 16 -4.32 20.60 17.73
C GLY A 16 -4.19 19.08 17.75
N ALA A 17 -4.07 18.46 16.57
CA ALA A 17 -3.65 17.07 16.50
C ALA A 17 -2.12 17.01 16.41
N ASP A 18 -1.49 16.13 17.20
CA ASP A 18 -0.05 15.89 17.11
C ASP A 18 0.36 15.50 15.68
N ARG A 19 1.53 15.96 15.26
CA ARG A 19 2.06 15.76 13.92
C ARG A 19 2.20 14.28 13.56
N ALA A 20 2.67 13.45 14.49
CA ALA A 20 2.83 12.01 14.22
C ALA A 20 1.46 11.34 14.05
N SER A 21 0.47 11.77 14.84
CA SER A 21 -0.91 11.32 14.72
C SER A 21 -1.54 11.72 13.37
N LEU A 22 -1.40 12.98 12.96
CA LEU A 22 -1.88 13.47 11.66
C LEU A 22 -1.25 12.69 10.50
N MET A 23 0.07 12.51 10.53
CA MET A 23 0.80 11.72 9.52
C MET A 23 0.30 10.27 9.47
N LYS A 24 -0.03 9.66 10.61
CA LYS A 24 -0.57 8.29 10.67
C LYS A 24 -1.95 8.22 10.03
N ILE A 25 -2.80 9.22 10.27
CA ILE A 25 -4.14 9.36 9.68
C ILE A 25 -4.05 9.62 8.17
N TYR A 26 -3.13 10.48 7.74
CA TYR A 26 -2.84 10.71 6.32
C TYR A 26 -2.50 9.40 5.61
N LYS A 27 -1.57 8.62 6.19
CA LYS A 27 -1.15 7.32 5.66
C LYS A 27 -2.31 6.34 5.56
N SER A 28 -3.16 6.28 6.59
CA SER A 28 -4.23 5.29 6.68
C SER A 28 -5.43 5.60 5.77
N ILE A 29 -5.75 6.88 5.52
CA ILE A 29 -6.97 7.23 4.76
C ILE A 29 -6.68 7.77 3.36
N VAL A 30 -5.69 8.65 3.20
CA VAL A 30 -5.36 9.25 1.89
C VAL A 30 -4.37 8.39 1.15
N ARG A 31 -3.22 8.09 1.76
CA ARG A 31 -2.13 7.36 1.09
C ARG A 31 -2.54 5.93 0.73
N SER A 32 -3.25 5.24 1.62
CA SER A 32 -3.79 3.89 1.37
C SER A 32 -4.63 3.81 0.09
N LYS A 33 -5.50 4.79 -0.16
CA LYS A 33 -6.32 4.86 -1.38
C LYS A 33 -5.49 5.11 -2.64
N ILE A 34 -4.48 5.98 -2.54
CA ILE A 34 -3.54 6.25 -3.64
C ILE A 34 -2.68 5.02 -3.91
N ASP A 35 -2.25 4.30 -2.88
CA ASP A 35 -1.37 3.13 -3.01
C ASP A 35 -2.09 1.94 -3.62
N TYR A 36 -3.37 1.71 -3.27
CA TYR A 36 -4.16 0.57 -3.74
C TYR A 36 -4.17 0.43 -5.27
N GLY A 37 -4.36 1.55 -5.98
CA GLY A 37 -4.42 1.55 -7.45
C GLY A 37 -3.08 1.72 -8.16
N ALA A 38 -1.96 1.89 -7.44
CA ALA A 38 -0.70 2.39 -8.00
C ALA A 38 -0.18 1.60 -9.23
N PRO A 39 -0.20 0.24 -9.24
CA PRO A 39 0.22 -0.53 -10.41
C PRO A 39 -0.65 -0.28 -11.65
N ILE A 40 -1.94 0.00 -11.44
CA ILE A 40 -2.96 0.18 -12.48
C ILE A 40 -2.87 1.59 -13.06
N TYR A 41 -3.10 2.63 -12.24
CA TYR A 41 -3.14 4.00 -12.73
C TYR A 41 -1.74 4.57 -13.02
N GLY A 42 -0.66 3.85 -12.72
CA GLY A 42 0.70 4.29 -13.08
C GLY A 42 0.90 4.48 -14.59
N SER A 43 0.00 3.99 -15.44
CA SER A 43 -0.03 4.22 -16.89
C SER A 43 -0.90 5.42 -17.29
N ALA A 44 -1.54 6.10 -16.35
CA ALA A 44 -2.38 7.24 -16.62
C ALA A 44 -1.58 8.42 -17.20
N ALA A 45 -2.28 9.32 -17.88
CA ALA A 45 -1.69 10.54 -18.41
C ALA A 45 -1.05 11.39 -17.30
N LYS A 46 0.04 12.10 -17.63
CA LYS A 46 0.75 12.99 -16.69
C LYS A 46 -0.17 14.03 -16.04
N SER A 47 -1.20 14.50 -16.76
CA SER A 47 -2.21 15.42 -16.21
C SER A 47 -2.97 14.83 -15.03
N ILE A 48 -3.36 13.55 -15.11
CA ILE A 48 -4.06 12.84 -14.04
C ILE A 48 -3.12 12.56 -12.86
N LEU A 49 -1.88 12.16 -13.13
CA LEU A 49 -0.88 11.94 -12.08
C LEU A 49 -0.60 13.21 -11.28
N LYS A 50 -0.53 14.38 -11.94
CA LYS A 50 -0.38 15.67 -11.27
C LYS A 50 -1.50 15.98 -10.29
N ILE A 51 -2.74 15.58 -10.58
CA ILE A 51 -3.88 15.79 -9.66
C ILE A 51 -3.65 15.01 -8.35
N LEU A 52 -3.14 13.78 -8.44
CA LEU A 52 -2.80 12.97 -7.27
C LEU A 52 -1.62 13.56 -6.50
N ASP A 53 -0.62 14.07 -7.20
CA ASP A 53 0.54 14.73 -6.59
C ASP A 53 0.12 15.98 -5.80
N VAL A 54 -0.83 16.78 -6.33
CA VAL A 54 -1.41 17.91 -5.61
C VAL A 54 -2.12 17.46 -4.33
N ALA A 55 -2.91 16.39 -4.39
CA ALA A 55 -3.60 15.86 -3.21
C ALA A 55 -2.62 15.33 -2.14
N HIS A 56 -1.56 14.64 -2.55
CA HIS A 56 -0.50 14.16 -1.66
C HIS A 56 0.25 15.32 -1.01
N ASN A 57 0.72 16.29 -1.79
CA ASN A 57 1.42 17.46 -1.27
C ASN A 57 0.52 18.29 -0.34
N GLN A 58 -0.77 18.43 -0.65
CA GLN A 58 -1.71 19.12 0.22
C GLN A 58 -1.89 18.40 1.56
N GLY A 59 -1.96 17.06 1.56
CA GLY A 59 -1.99 16.26 2.79
C GLY A 59 -0.75 16.48 3.63
N LEU A 60 0.44 16.38 3.03
CA LEU A 60 1.70 16.62 3.74
C LEU A 60 1.80 18.02 4.34
N ARG A 61 1.29 19.05 3.66
CA ARG A 61 1.27 20.42 4.20
C ARG A 61 0.37 20.53 5.43
N ILE A 62 -0.77 19.84 5.43
CA ILE A 62 -1.66 19.80 6.60
C ILE A 62 -0.96 19.08 7.75
N ASP A 63 -0.32 17.93 7.49
CA ASP A 63 0.35 17.15 8.53
C ASP A 63 1.56 17.86 9.13
N THR A 64 2.36 18.53 8.30
CA THR A 64 3.59 19.19 8.72
C THR A 64 3.40 20.63 9.17
N GLY A 65 2.24 21.23 8.92
CA GLY A 65 2.00 22.67 9.11
C GLY A 65 2.84 23.56 8.18
N ALA A 66 3.42 23.01 7.12
CA ALA A 66 4.29 23.76 6.22
C ALA A 66 3.52 24.85 5.44
N PHE A 67 4.18 25.98 5.17
CA PHE A 67 3.62 27.06 4.36
C PHE A 67 3.18 26.56 2.99
N ARG A 68 2.18 27.22 2.39
CA ARG A 68 1.73 26.90 1.03
C ARG A 68 2.83 27.08 -0.02
N THR A 69 3.77 28.00 0.25
CA THR A 69 4.92 28.32 -0.61
C THR A 69 6.13 27.41 -0.39
N SER A 70 6.13 26.52 0.61
CA SER A 70 7.30 25.65 0.87
C SER A 70 7.59 24.77 -0.36
N PRO A 71 8.87 24.65 -0.78
CA PRO A 71 9.26 23.79 -1.90
C PRO A 71 8.85 22.33 -1.68
N ILE A 72 8.46 21.62 -2.75
CA ILE A 72 7.98 20.22 -2.68
C ILE A 72 9.06 19.29 -2.12
N SER A 73 10.32 19.48 -2.53
CA SER A 73 11.43 18.64 -2.06
C SER A 73 11.62 18.75 -0.54
N SER A 74 11.54 19.97 0.00
CA SER A 74 11.62 20.21 1.44
C SER A 74 10.41 19.65 2.18
N LEU A 75 9.22 19.73 1.58
CA LEU A 75 8.00 19.14 2.12
C LEU A 75 8.10 17.61 2.26
N HIS A 76 8.63 16.94 1.24
CA HIS A 76 8.83 15.48 1.24
C HIS A 76 9.83 15.05 2.32
N VAL A 77 10.97 15.75 2.41
CA VAL A 77 11.98 15.50 3.45
C VAL A 77 11.42 15.75 4.85
N SER A 78 10.74 16.89 5.07
CA SER A 78 10.11 17.20 6.35
C SER A 78 9.06 16.14 6.71
N GLY A 79 8.16 15.80 5.79
CA GLY A 79 7.12 14.79 6.00
C GLY A 79 7.63 13.36 6.16
N GLY A 80 8.91 13.09 5.85
CA GLY A 80 9.47 11.73 5.84
C GLY A 80 8.83 10.83 4.78
N GLU A 81 8.38 11.42 3.66
CA GLU A 81 7.62 10.75 2.62
C GLU A 81 8.27 10.95 1.25
N PRO A 82 8.44 9.89 0.45
CA PRO A 82 8.97 10.02 -0.91
C PRO A 82 7.92 10.62 -1.85
N SER A 83 8.37 11.09 -3.02
CA SER A 83 7.45 11.49 -4.09
C SER A 83 6.52 10.34 -4.48
N LEU A 84 5.29 10.66 -4.89
CA LEU A 84 4.36 9.65 -5.36
C LEU A 84 4.90 8.88 -6.58
N GLU A 85 5.76 9.49 -7.39
CA GLU A 85 6.40 8.80 -8.50
C GLU A 85 7.27 7.63 -8.03
N LEU A 86 8.23 7.89 -7.13
CA LEU A 86 9.08 6.85 -6.55
C LEU A 86 8.24 5.81 -5.81
N ARG A 87 7.18 6.27 -5.12
CA ARG A 87 6.26 5.38 -4.42
C ARG A 87 5.52 4.43 -5.37
N ARG A 88 5.00 4.94 -6.49
CA ARG A 88 4.33 4.14 -7.53
C ARG A 88 5.30 3.14 -8.16
N GLN A 89 6.53 3.55 -8.44
CA GLN A 89 7.56 2.65 -8.97
C GLN A 89 7.84 1.50 -7.99
N ARG A 90 8.03 1.81 -6.71
CA ARG A 90 8.21 0.80 -5.66
C ARG A 90 7.02 -0.17 -5.56
N LEU A 91 5.79 0.35 -5.52
CA LEU A 91 4.59 -0.49 -5.44
C LEU A 91 4.41 -1.35 -6.70
N SER A 92 4.73 -0.81 -7.87
CA SER A 92 4.67 -1.54 -9.15
C SER A 92 5.70 -2.68 -9.16
N LEU A 93 6.93 -2.45 -8.66
CA LEU A 93 7.93 -3.50 -8.51
C LEU A 93 7.47 -4.59 -7.53
N CYS A 94 6.96 -4.21 -6.34
CA CYS A 94 6.40 -5.17 -5.39
C CYS A 94 5.31 -6.04 -6.03
N TYR A 95 4.41 -5.43 -6.81
CA TYR A 95 3.35 -6.15 -7.50
C TYR A 95 3.89 -7.08 -8.58
N PHE A 96 4.88 -6.64 -9.37
CA PHE A 96 5.56 -7.48 -10.37
C PHE A 96 6.19 -8.73 -9.74
N TYR A 97 6.94 -8.57 -8.66
CA TYR A 97 7.55 -9.72 -7.97
C TYR A 97 6.50 -10.62 -7.32
N LYS A 98 5.38 -10.07 -6.84
CA LYS A 98 4.25 -10.90 -6.38
C LYS A 98 3.67 -11.75 -7.52
N ILE A 99 3.53 -11.19 -8.73
CA ILE A 99 3.12 -11.95 -9.91
C ILE A 99 4.15 -13.06 -10.23
N LYS A 100 5.46 -12.74 -10.27
CA LYS A 100 6.52 -13.76 -10.50
C LYS A 100 6.52 -14.86 -9.44
N SER A 101 6.14 -14.55 -8.19
CA SER A 101 6.15 -15.53 -7.09
C SER A 101 4.99 -16.52 -7.13
N VAL A 102 3.91 -16.25 -7.87
CA VAL A 102 2.72 -17.12 -7.90
C VAL A 102 2.77 -17.99 -9.15
N GLU A 103 2.91 -19.30 -8.94
CA GLU A 103 3.13 -20.30 -10.00
C GLU A 103 2.11 -20.21 -11.15
N PHE A 104 0.82 -20.07 -10.83
CA PHE A 104 -0.27 -20.02 -11.81
C PHE A 104 -0.97 -18.66 -11.88
N HIS A 105 -0.21 -17.56 -11.85
CA HIS A 105 -0.82 -16.24 -11.95
C HIS A 105 -1.32 -15.93 -13.38
N PRO A 106 -2.59 -15.52 -13.58
CA PRO A 106 -3.16 -15.33 -14.92
C PRO A 106 -2.48 -14.25 -15.75
N MET A 107 -1.88 -13.25 -15.10
CA MET A 107 -1.12 -12.19 -15.78
C MET A 107 0.37 -12.49 -15.95
N CYS A 108 0.88 -13.63 -15.46
CA CYS A 108 2.30 -13.96 -15.46
C CYS A 108 2.89 -13.88 -16.88
N SER A 109 2.26 -14.58 -17.84
CA SER A 109 2.69 -14.62 -19.24
C SER A 109 2.73 -13.23 -19.89
N LYS A 110 1.68 -12.42 -19.68
CA LYS A 110 1.54 -11.08 -20.28
C LYS A 110 2.53 -10.06 -19.72
N VAL A 111 2.94 -10.22 -18.46
CA VAL A 111 3.80 -9.27 -17.75
C VAL A 111 5.28 -9.61 -17.94
N ILE A 112 5.65 -10.88 -17.91
CA ILE A 112 7.04 -11.34 -18.05
C ILE A 112 7.50 -11.25 -19.51
N ASN A 113 6.66 -11.65 -20.46
CA ASN A 113 6.98 -11.65 -21.89
C ASN A 113 6.06 -10.67 -22.64
N PRO A 114 6.32 -9.36 -22.54
CA PRO A 114 5.43 -8.39 -23.15
C PRO A 114 5.62 -8.39 -24.69
N ILE A 115 4.63 -8.92 -25.40
CA ILE A 115 4.67 -9.26 -26.85
C ILE A 115 4.89 -8.02 -27.75
N TYR A 116 4.58 -6.82 -27.27
CA TYR A 116 4.44 -5.61 -28.10
C TYR A 116 5.63 -4.63 -28.05
N GLY A 117 6.86 -5.10 -27.77
CA GLY A 117 8.01 -4.20 -27.56
C GLY A 117 8.41 -3.37 -28.77
N SER A 118 8.33 -3.97 -29.95
CA SER A 118 8.57 -3.26 -31.21
C SER A 118 7.55 -2.15 -31.45
N LEU A 119 6.27 -2.38 -31.13
CA LEU A 119 5.21 -1.38 -31.29
C LEU A 119 5.43 -0.13 -30.42
N PHE A 120 5.81 -0.32 -29.15
CA PHE A 120 6.09 0.81 -28.25
C PHE A 120 7.35 1.59 -28.66
N SER A 121 8.32 0.90 -29.27
CA SER A 121 9.54 1.56 -29.77
C SER A 121 9.27 2.42 -31.01
N ILE A 122 8.30 2.04 -31.84
CA ILE A 122 7.95 2.75 -33.08
C ILE A 122 6.99 3.92 -32.80
N LYS A 123 6.04 3.76 -31.86
CA LYS A 123 5.02 4.77 -31.57
C LYS A 123 5.04 5.21 -30.10
N LEU A 124 5.88 6.20 -29.83
CA LEU A 124 6.08 6.85 -28.52
C LEU A 124 4.80 7.44 -27.90
N SER A 125 3.75 7.67 -28.69
CA SER A 125 2.47 8.17 -28.17
C SER A 125 1.66 7.12 -27.42
N PHE A 126 1.97 5.83 -27.59
CA PHE A 126 1.25 4.77 -26.90
C PHE A 126 1.77 4.59 -25.48
N THR A 127 0.83 4.51 -24.54
CA THR A 127 1.15 4.19 -23.16
C THR A 127 1.69 2.76 -23.07
N PRO A 128 2.92 2.55 -22.56
CA PRO A 128 3.51 1.22 -22.44
C PRO A 128 2.73 0.33 -21.47
N THR A 129 2.71 -0.98 -21.75
CA THR A 129 2.09 -1.95 -20.84
C THR A 129 2.81 -1.99 -19.49
N PHE A 130 2.17 -2.60 -18.50
CA PHE A 130 2.76 -2.79 -17.18
C PHE A 130 4.15 -3.48 -17.24
N GLY A 131 4.29 -4.58 -17.98
CA GLY A 131 5.56 -5.29 -18.13
C GLY A 131 6.69 -4.41 -18.70
N PHE A 132 6.41 -3.62 -19.74
CA PHE A 132 7.40 -2.69 -20.30
C PHE A 132 7.83 -1.62 -19.30
N ARG A 133 6.87 -1.02 -18.59
CA ARG A 133 7.16 -0.01 -17.55
C ARG A 133 8.04 -0.57 -16.45
N ILE A 134 7.78 -1.81 -16.01
CA ILE A 134 8.63 -2.47 -15.01
C ILE A 134 10.04 -2.69 -15.54
N GLY A 135 10.18 -3.15 -16.79
CA GLY A 135 11.49 -3.32 -17.42
C GLY A 135 12.29 -2.00 -17.47
N GLU A 136 11.64 -0.88 -17.76
CA GLU A 136 12.28 0.44 -17.70
C GLU A 136 12.71 0.82 -16.28
N ILE A 137 11.87 0.57 -15.28
CA ILE A 137 12.18 0.83 -13.87
C ILE A 137 13.39 -0.01 -13.43
N ILE A 138 13.40 -1.32 -13.71
CA ILE A 138 14.51 -2.23 -13.40
C ILE A 138 15.81 -1.74 -14.03
N ARG A 139 15.77 -1.33 -15.31
CA ARG A 139 16.94 -0.78 -16.03
C ARG A 139 17.41 0.52 -15.42
N THR A 140 16.49 1.43 -15.10
CA THR A 140 16.79 2.75 -14.53
C THR A 140 17.49 2.63 -13.18
N PHE A 141 17.00 1.75 -12.31
CA PHE A 141 17.57 1.51 -10.98
C PHE A 141 18.69 0.46 -10.96
N LYS A 142 19.03 -0.14 -12.11
CA LYS A 142 20.05 -1.20 -12.24
C LYS A 142 19.83 -2.34 -11.24
N ILE A 143 18.56 -2.74 -11.06
CA ILE A 143 18.19 -3.82 -10.14
C ILE A 143 18.65 -5.14 -10.76
N GLN A 144 19.47 -5.90 -10.04
CA GLN A 144 19.87 -7.25 -10.45
C GLN A 144 18.68 -8.20 -10.36
N ASP A 145 18.54 -9.12 -11.32
CA ASP A 145 17.51 -10.15 -11.23
C ASP A 145 17.91 -11.15 -10.14
N PHE A 146 16.93 -11.59 -9.37
CA PHE A 146 17.11 -12.55 -8.28
C PHE A 146 16.05 -13.65 -8.39
N PRO A 147 16.38 -14.89 -7.98
CA PRO A 147 15.41 -15.97 -8.00
C PRO A 147 14.25 -15.63 -7.07
N VAL A 148 13.04 -15.61 -7.62
CA VAL A 148 11.83 -15.34 -6.85
C VAL A 148 11.36 -16.64 -6.23
N VAL A 149 11.28 -16.68 -4.90
CA VAL A 149 10.73 -17.84 -4.18
C VAL A 149 9.24 -17.93 -4.46
N VAL A 150 8.76 -19.13 -4.77
CA VAL A 150 7.34 -19.39 -5.00
C VAL A 150 6.56 -19.14 -3.71
N SER A 151 5.52 -18.31 -3.78
CA SER A 151 4.60 -18.04 -2.69
C SER A 151 3.68 -19.25 -2.52
N ILE A 152 4.03 -20.15 -1.61
CA ILE A 152 3.14 -21.23 -1.18
C ILE A 152 2.08 -20.58 -0.29
N ASN A 153 0.91 -20.28 -0.86
CA ASN A 153 -0.23 -19.90 -0.04
C ASN A 153 -0.73 -21.21 0.58
N GLY A 154 -0.58 -21.35 1.90
CA GLY A 154 -1.28 -22.41 2.64
C GLY A 154 -2.79 -22.31 2.43
N PRO A 155 -3.54 -23.36 2.81
CA PRO A 155 -4.99 -23.25 2.83
C PRO A 155 -5.38 -21.99 3.63
N PRO A 156 -6.38 -21.23 3.18
CA PRO A 156 -6.87 -20.10 3.95
C PRO A 156 -7.33 -20.58 5.34
N PRO A 157 -7.29 -19.71 6.36
CA PRO A 157 -7.58 -20.11 7.74
C PRO A 157 -8.99 -20.67 7.94
N TRP A 158 -9.95 -20.32 7.07
CA TRP A 158 -11.31 -20.88 7.11
C TRP A 158 -11.43 -22.28 6.48
N GLN A 159 -10.36 -22.79 5.86
CA GLN A 159 -10.24 -24.18 5.40
C GLN A 159 -9.39 -25.03 6.37
N GLU A 160 -8.95 -24.47 7.50
CA GLU A 160 -8.34 -25.28 8.55
C GLU A 160 -9.43 -26.13 9.22
N GLU A 161 -9.37 -27.45 9.02
CA GLU A 161 -10.36 -28.41 9.55
C GLU A 161 -10.19 -28.64 11.06
N HIS A 162 -9.06 -28.25 11.64
CA HIS A 162 -8.71 -28.50 13.03
C HIS A 162 -8.19 -27.24 13.71
N PHE A 163 -9.07 -26.56 14.43
CA PHE A 163 -8.68 -25.53 15.39
C PHE A 163 -8.34 -26.19 16.73
N GLY A 164 -7.12 -25.98 17.21
CA GLY A 164 -6.80 -26.24 18.61
C GLY A 164 -7.42 -25.13 19.47
N PHE A 165 -8.55 -25.40 20.11
CA PHE A 165 -9.11 -24.49 21.10
C PHE A 165 -8.44 -24.76 22.45
N ILE A 166 -7.92 -23.72 23.09
CA ILE A 166 -7.63 -23.76 24.53
C ILE A 166 -8.98 -23.57 25.20
N ASP A 167 -9.60 -24.69 25.57
CA ASP A 167 -10.85 -24.68 26.32
C ASP A 167 -10.57 -25.19 27.73
N ASP A 168 -10.00 -24.30 28.54
CA ASP A 168 -9.74 -24.55 29.96
C ASP A 168 -11.06 -24.75 30.75
N PHE A 169 -12.22 -24.49 30.11
CA PHE A 169 -13.54 -24.56 30.71
C PHE A 169 -14.34 -25.82 30.34
N VAL A 170 -13.87 -26.69 29.42
CA VAL A 170 -14.59 -27.91 28.96
C VAL A 170 -15.09 -28.76 30.14
N HIS A 171 -14.27 -28.86 31.19
CA HIS A 171 -14.53 -29.76 32.31
C HIS A 171 -15.36 -29.12 33.43
N PHE A 172 -15.69 -27.83 33.34
CA PHE A 172 -16.42 -27.09 34.36
C PHE A 172 -17.90 -26.92 33.98
N LEU A 173 -18.77 -27.74 34.58
CA LEU A 173 -20.21 -27.59 34.43
C LEU A 173 -20.69 -26.32 35.13
N LYS A 174 -21.41 -25.46 34.39
CA LYS A 174 -21.95 -24.18 34.87
C LYS A 174 -22.85 -24.30 36.11
N GLN A 175 -23.50 -25.45 36.28
CA GLN A 175 -24.45 -25.68 37.37
C GLN A 175 -23.79 -26.10 38.69
N SER A 176 -22.58 -26.66 38.63
CA SER A 176 -21.89 -27.22 39.80
C SER A 176 -20.59 -26.49 40.16
N THR A 177 -20.05 -25.71 39.23
CA THR A 177 -18.78 -25.01 39.43
C THR A 177 -19.04 -23.63 40.04
N SER A 178 -18.36 -23.32 41.14
CA SER A 178 -18.46 -22.01 41.82
C SER A 178 -17.86 -20.88 40.96
N ASP A 179 -18.50 -19.71 41.01
CA ASP A 179 -18.05 -18.48 40.32
C ASP A 179 -16.59 -18.09 40.63
N MET A 180 -16.08 -18.42 41.82
CA MET A 180 -14.68 -18.16 42.19
C MET A 180 -13.67 -18.95 41.35
N ILE A 181 -14.04 -20.16 40.91
CA ILE A 181 -13.18 -21.01 40.08
C ILE A 181 -13.05 -20.40 38.67
N PHE A 182 -14.16 -19.90 38.12
CA PHE A 182 -14.16 -19.18 36.85
C PHE A 182 -13.34 -17.89 36.91
N GLN A 183 -13.45 -17.11 38.00
CA GLN A 183 -12.64 -15.90 38.19
C GLN A 183 -11.14 -16.17 38.25
N LYS A 184 -10.73 -17.27 38.90
CA LYS A 184 -9.31 -17.64 39.01
C LYS A 184 -8.70 -18.13 37.69
N LEU A 185 -9.52 -18.70 36.80
CA LEU A 185 -9.06 -19.16 35.48
C LEU A 185 -8.97 -18.02 34.45
N PHE A 186 -9.69 -16.91 34.67
CA PHE A 186 -9.69 -15.74 33.78
C PHE A 186 -8.68 -14.64 34.15
N LEU A 187 -8.18 -14.63 35.39
CA LEU A 187 -7.21 -13.65 35.93
C LEU A 187 -5.80 -14.24 35.99
#